data_AF-A0A956JLR7-F1
#
_entry.id   AF-A0A956JLR7-F1
#
_cell.length_a   1.000
_cell.length_b   1.000
_cell.length_c   1.000
_cell.angle_alpha   90.00
_cell.angle_beta   90.00
_cell.angle_gamma   90.00
#
_symmetry.space_group_name_H-M   'P 1'
#
loop_
_entity.id
_entity.type
_entity.pdbx_description
1 polymer ?
#
loop_
_entity_poly.entity_id
_entity_poly.type
_entity_poly.pdbx_seq_one_letter_code
_entity_poly.pdbx_strand_id
1 'polypeptide(L)'
;MAFRDRVREEADHQRELRAAGKAIPASARRYARIAGAATFALGSGGAGLIVALGVIYGQLYYGAALFLAALGLFGLVQLVSGRHLMTGRR
;
A
#
# COMPACT_ATOMS: atom_id res chain seq x y z
N MET A 1 0.10 -1.90 24.44
CA MET A 1 0.96 -1.86 23.23
C MET A 1 0.45 -0.83 22.25
N ALA A 2 1.34 0.03 21.76
CA ALA A 2 1.01 1.01 20.73
C ALA A 2 0.85 0.34 19.36
N PHE A 3 0.12 0.97 18.43
CA PHE A 3 -0.05 0.47 17.06
C PHE A 3 1.31 0.24 16.36
N ARG A 4 2.26 1.16 16.56
CA ARG A 4 3.63 1.06 16.06
C ARG A 4 4.33 -0.24 16.50
N ASP A 5 4.12 -0.65 17.73
CA ASP A 5 4.76 -1.84 18.29
C ASP A 5 4.24 -3.10 17.61
N ARG A 6 2.92 -3.18 17.39
CA ARG A 6 2.28 -4.30 16.68
C ARG A 6 2.73 -4.39 15.21
N VAL A 7 2.93 -3.25 14.55
CA VAL A 7 3.44 -3.21 13.16
C VAL A 7 4.89 -3.68 13.10
N ARG A 8 5.72 -3.28 14.08
CA ARG A 8 7.11 -3.74 14.18
C ARG A 8 7.19 -5.23 14.46
N GLU A 9 6.41 -5.71 15.42
CA GLU A 9 6.33 -7.13 15.78
C GLU A 9 5.91 -7.99 14.57
N GLU A 10 4.90 -7.56 13.79
CA GLU A 10 4.53 -8.26 12.55
C GLU A 10 5.66 -8.22 11.51
N ALA A 11 6.38 -7.11 11.39
CA ALA A 11 7.49 -6.97 10.45
C ALA A 11 8.70 -7.85 10.84
N ASP A 12 9.00 -7.96 12.13
CA ASP A 12 10.08 -8.79 12.65
C ASP A 12 9.71 -10.28 12.53
N HIS A 13 8.47 -10.65 12.82
CA HIS A 13 7.98 -12.01 12.58
C HIS A 13 8.02 -12.41 11.09
N GLN A 14 7.68 -11.49 10.18
CA GLN A 14 7.86 -11.72 8.73
C GLN A 14 9.33 -11.92 8.35
N ARG A 15 10.27 -11.22 8.99
CA ARG A 15 11.71 -11.36 8.75
C ARG A 15 12.23 -12.71 9.22
N GLU A 16 11.82 -13.16 10.41
CA GLU A 16 12.16 -14.48 10.95
C GLU A 16 11.66 -15.61 10.06
N LEU A 17 10.40 -15.54 9.62
CA LEU A 17 9.82 -16.54 8.72
C LEU A 17 10.57 -16.59 7.38
N ARG A 18 11.00 -15.43 6.85
CA ARG A 18 11.84 -15.37 5.64
C ARG A 18 13.22 -15.95 5.86
N ALA A 19 13.88 -15.63 6.96
CA ALA A 19 15.19 -16.17 7.30
C ALA A 19 15.13 -17.71 7.45
N ALA A 20 14.00 -18.23 7.92
CA ALA A 20 13.73 -19.66 8.01
C ALA A 20 13.27 -20.30 6.68
N GLY A 21 13.18 -19.55 5.58
CA GLY A 21 12.70 -20.04 4.28
C GLY A 21 11.21 -20.43 4.27
N LYS A 22 10.43 -20.05 5.28
CA LYS A 22 9.02 -20.44 5.44
C LYS A 22 8.09 -19.46 4.72
N ALA A 23 6.98 -19.98 4.22
CA ALA A 23 5.93 -19.14 3.65
C ALA A 23 5.33 -18.22 4.72
N ILE A 24 5.15 -16.95 4.40
CA ILE A 24 4.54 -15.98 5.32
C ILE A 24 3.03 -16.24 5.39
N PRO A 25 2.45 -16.60 6.54
CA PRO A 25 1.02 -16.85 6.69
C PRO A 25 0.21 -15.56 6.53
N ALA A 26 -1.09 -15.69 6.23
CA ALA A 26 -1.96 -14.54 6.02
C ALA A 26 -2.12 -13.65 7.27
N SER A 27 -2.04 -14.23 8.47
CA SER A 27 -2.07 -13.52 9.76
C SER A 27 -0.90 -12.55 9.91
N ALA A 28 0.28 -12.94 9.42
CA ALA A 28 1.49 -12.13 9.41
C ALA A 28 1.55 -11.16 8.22
N ARG A 29 0.43 -10.83 7.57
CA ARG A 29 0.35 -9.82 6.49
C ARG A 29 -0.70 -8.75 6.76
N ARG A 30 -1.34 -8.77 7.94
CA ARG A 30 -2.51 -7.95 8.25
C ARG A 30 -2.17 -6.46 8.18
N TYR A 31 -1.13 -6.01 8.86
CA TYR A 31 -0.77 -4.59 8.85
C TYR A 31 -0.20 -4.15 7.49
N ALA A 32 0.49 -5.02 6.78
CA ALA A 32 0.94 -4.75 5.41
C ALA A 32 -0.23 -4.50 4.46
N ARG A 33 -1.30 -5.30 4.58
CA ARG A 33 -2.54 -5.14 3.80
C ARG A 33 -3.32 -3.89 4.20
N ILE A 34 -3.43 -3.58 5.49
CA ILE A 34 -4.08 -2.36 5.98
C ILE A 34 -3.36 -1.12 5.42
N ALA A 35 -2.03 -1.10 5.43
CA ALA A 35 -1.26 -0.04 4.81
C ALA A 35 -1.54 0.06 3.30
N GLY A 36 -1.60 -1.07 2.59
CA GLY A 36 -1.98 -1.12 1.18
C GLY A 36 -3.39 -0.56 0.91
N ALA A 37 -4.38 -0.93 1.73
CA ALA A 37 -5.75 -0.39 1.64
C ALA A 37 -5.78 1.13 1.84
N ALA A 38 -5.06 1.64 2.85
CA ALA A 38 -4.98 3.07 3.10
C ALA A 38 -4.35 3.82 1.91
N THR A 39 -3.24 3.30 1.37
CA THR A 39 -2.58 3.88 0.19
C THR A 39 -3.48 3.82 -1.05
N PHE A 40 -4.19 2.71 -1.26
CA PHE A 40 -5.14 2.58 -2.38
C PHE A 40 -6.27 3.59 -2.28
N ALA A 41 -6.89 3.73 -1.10
CA ALA A 41 -8.00 4.63 -0.86
C ALA A 41 -7.58 6.09 -1.04
N LEU A 42 -6.45 6.50 -0.45
CA LEU A 42 -5.94 7.87 -0.54
C LEU A 42 -5.44 8.21 -1.95
N GLY A 43 -4.71 7.30 -2.60
CA GLY A 43 -4.21 7.49 -3.96
C GLY A 43 -5.35 7.61 -4.98
N SER A 44 -6.26 6.64 -4.98
CA SER A 44 -7.39 6.62 -5.93
C SER A 44 -8.39 7.73 -5.66
N GLY A 45 -8.68 8.00 -4.37
CA GLY A 45 -9.57 9.08 -3.97
C GLY A 45 -9.00 10.46 -4.30
N GLY A 46 -7.71 10.68 -4.04
CA GLY A 46 -7.02 11.92 -4.40
C GLY A 46 -6.95 12.11 -5.91
N ALA A 47 -6.66 11.06 -6.68
CA ALA A 47 -6.68 11.12 -8.15
C ALA A 47 -8.07 11.50 -8.68
N GLY A 48 -9.12 10.86 -8.17
CA GLY A 48 -10.51 11.15 -8.53
C GLY A 48 -10.91 12.59 -8.20
N LEU A 49 -10.49 13.10 -7.04
CA LEU A 49 -10.74 14.49 -6.64
C LEU A 49 -10.07 15.48 -7.59
N ILE A 50 -8.81 15.24 -7.97
CA ILE A 50 -8.09 16.10 -8.92
C ILE A 50 -8.78 16.12 -10.28
N VAL A 51 -9.24 14.95 -10.77
CA VAL A 51 -9.98 14.86 -12.03
C VAL A 51 -11.30 15.62 -11.93
N ALA A 52 -12.07 15.45 -10.86
CA ALA A 52 -13.34 16.14 -10.65
C ALA A 52 -13.15 17.67 -10.61
N LEU A 53 -12.14 18.16 -9.87
CA LEU A 53 -11.79 19.58 -9.85
C LEU A 53 -11.35 20.06 -11.23
N GLY A 54 -10.57 19.28 -11.96
CA GLY A 54 -10.13 19.64 -13.30
C GLY A 54 -11.28 19.78 -14.31
N VAL A 55 -12.33 18.97 -14.17
CA VAL A 55 -13.55 19.09 -14.97
C VAL A 55 -14.34 20.35 -14.59
N ILE A 56 -14.47 20.67 -13.30
CA ILE A 56 -15.23 21.84 -12.82
C ILE A 56 -14.54 23.16 -13.19
N TYR A 57 -13.22 23.24 -13.03
CA TYR A 57 -12.45 24.48 -13.17
C TYR A 57 -11.70 24.60 -14.51
N GLY A 58 -11.85 23.62 -15.41
CA GLY A 58 -11.24 23.63 -16.74
C GLY A 58 -9.71 23.48 -16.76
N GLN A 59 -9.08 23.10 -15.63
CA GLN A 59 -7.64 22.95 -15.47
C GLN A 59 -7.31 21.55 -14.96
N LEU A 60 -6.90 20.67 -15.86
CA LEU A 60 -6.56 19.28 -15.53
C LEU A 60 -5.08 19.14 -15.16
N TYR A 61 -4.83 18.84 -13.89
CA TYR A 61 -3.50 18.51 -13.37
C TYR A 61 -3.14 17.04 -13.65
N TYR A 62 -2.99 16.71 -14.93
CA TYR A 62 -2.76 15.32 -15.39
C TYR A 62 -1.60 14.63 -14.66
N GLY A 63 -0.49 15.33 -14.44
CA GLY A 63 0.68 14.78 -13.74
C GLY A 63 0.34 14.34 -12.31
N ALA A 64 -0.38 15.17 -11.56
CA ALA A 64 -0.76 14.87 -10.18
C ALA A 64 -1.81 13.75 -10.12
N ALA A 65 -2.80 13.76 -11.03
CA ALA A 65 -3.81 12.71 -11.12
C ALA A 65 -3.19 11.34 -11.44
N LEU A 66 -2.29 11.29 -12.43
CA LEU A 66 -1.60 10.06 -12.82
C LEU A 66 -0.68 9.55 -11.71
N PHE A 67 0.05 10.44 -11.03
CA PHE A 67 0.90 10.09 -9.90
C PHE A 67 0.10 9.47 -8.75
N LEU A 68 -1.01 10.09 -8.36
CA LEU A 68 -1.89 9.56 -7.30
C LEU A 68 -2.56 8.26 -7.70
N ALA A 69 -2.95 8.11 -8.97
CA ALA A 69 -3.49 6.86 -9.49
C ALA A 69 -2.45 5.73 -9.45
N ALA A 70 -1.19 6.02 -9.80
CA ALA A 70 -0.09 5.06 -9.70
C ALA A 70 0.19 4.64 -8.25
N LEU A 71 0.18 5.60 -7.30
CA LEU A 71 0.26 5.29 -5.87
C LEU A 71 -0.92 4.43 -5.40
N GLY A 72 -2.13 4.72 -5.91
CA GLY A 72 -3.32 3.91 -5.66
C GLY A 72 -3.09 2.46 -6.09
N LEU A 73 -2.66 2.25 -7.34
CA LEU A 73 -2.34 0.92 -7.88
C LEU A 73 -1.26 0.20 -7.06
N PHE A 74 -0.23 0.90 -6.62
CA PHE A 74 0.80 0.35 -5.73
C PHE A 74 0.20 -0.12 -4.39
N GLY A 75 -0.69 0.69 -3.81
CA GLY A 75 -1.46 0.33 -2.62
C GLY A 75 -2.35 -0.91 -2.84
N LEU A 76 -2.98 -1.02 -4.01
CA LEU A 76 -3.82 -2.16 -4.38
C LEU A 76 -2.99 -3.46 -4.46
N VAL A 77 -1.82 -3.40 -5.09
CA VAL A 77 -0.88 -4.54 -5.14
C VAL A 77 -0.48 -4.94 -3.72
N GLN A 78 -0.17 -3.96 -2.86
CA GLN A 78 0.16 -4.22 -1.46
C GLN A 78 -1.03 -4.75 -0.65
N LEU A 79 -2.27 -4.41 -1.01
CA LEU A 79 -3.48 -4.93 -0.38
C LEU A 79 -3.74 -6.40 -0.75
N VAL A 80 -3.63 -6.74 -2.03
CA VAL A 80 -3.89 -8.10 -2.53
C VAL A 80 -2.78 -9.06 -2.09
N SER A 81 -1.55 -8.69 -2.40
CA SER A 81 -0.38 -9.53 -2.13
C SER A 81 0.11 -9.34 -0.69
N GLY A 82 0.20 -8.12 -0.20
CA GLY A 82 1.01 -7.79 0.97
C GLY A 82 2.45 -7.45 0.57
N ARG A 83 3.37 -7.41 1.53
CA ARG A 83 4.72 -6.85 1.34
C ARG A 83 5.69 -7.71 0.53
N HIS A 84 5.29 -8.92 0.14
CA HIS A 84 6.21 -9.95 -0.38
C HIS A 84 6.63 -9.74 -1.85
N LEU A 85 5.85 -9.01 -2.67
CA LEU A 85 6.28 -8.61 -4.01
C LEU A 85 7.22 -7.39 -4.01
N MET A 86 7.13 -6.53 -2.99
CA MET A 86 7.89 -5.28 -2.90
C MET A 86 9.28 -5.44 -2.28
N THR A 87 9.50 -6.52 -1.54
CA THR A 87 10.83 -6.85 -1.00
C THR A 87 11.42 -7.91 -1.89
N GLY A 88 12.06 -7.47 -2.98
CA GLY A 88 12.69 -8.34 -3.96
C GLY A 88 13.66 -9.33 -3.31
N ARG A 89 13.67 -10.55 -3.86
CA ARG A 89 14.64 -11.60 -3.58
C ARG A 89 16.07 -11.06 -3.71
N ARG A 90 16.85 -11.17 -2.65
CA ARG A 90 18.21 -11.73 -2.67
C ARG A 90 18.35 -12.63 -1.46
#